data_AF-A0A0A9G0V8-F1
#
_entry.id   AF-A0A0A9G0V8-F1
#
_cell.length_a   1.000
_cell.length_b   1.000
_cell.length_c   1.000
_cell.angle_alpha   90.00
_cell.angle_beta   90.00
_cell.angle_gamma   90.00
#
_symmetry.space_group_name_H-M   'P 1'
#
loop_
_entity.id
_entity.type
_entity.pdbx_description
1 polymer ?
#
loop_
_entity_poly.entity_id
_entity_poly.type
_entity_poly.pdbx_seq_one_letter_code
_entity_poly.pdbx_strand_id
1 'polypeptide(L)'
;MDSYDLVVLKTIAICEYGVRVVSARYIMKCDDDTFVRLESVMDEVKKIRNGRSLYIGNMNYHHKPLRNGKWAVTYEEWPEEDYPIYANGPGYVISSDIADSILSEFVNHKIRLFKMEDVSMGMWVERFNNTRPVKYVHSIKFCQFGCIDDYYTAHYQSPRQMLCLWHKLQAGKAQCCNMR
;
A
#
# COMPACT_ATOMS: atom_id res chain seq x y z
N MET A 1 -4.03 -11.30 -20.34
CA MET A 1 -3.27 -10.12 -20.81
C MET A 1 -3.11 -9.23 -19.59
N ASP A 2 -1.87 -8.88 -19.21
CA ASP A 2 -1.56 -8.07 -18.04
C ASP A 2 -1.42 -6.59 -18.46
N SER A 3 -2.11 -5.69 -17.77
CA SER A 3 -2.13 -4.24 -18.03
C SER A 3 -2.20 -3.49 -16.70
N TYR A 4 -1.67 -2.27 -16.63
CA TYR A 4 -1.69 -1.45 -15.41
C TYR A 4 -3.12 -1.26 -14.86
N ASP A 5 -4.11 -1.11 -15.74
CA ASP A 5 -5.51 -0.92 -15.35
C ASP A 5 -6.10 -2.16 -14.65
N LEU A 6 -5.46 -3.33 -14.77
CA LEU A 6 -5.86 -4.57 -14.09
C LEU A 6 -5.19 -4.75 -12.73
N VAL A 7 -4.26 -3.86 -12.33
CA VAL A 7 -3.57 -3.94 -11.04
C VAL A 7 -4.56 -3.86 -9.89
N VAL A 8 -5.65 -3.07 -10.03
CA VAL A 8 -6.74 -3.03 -9.04
C VAL A 8 -7.40 -4.40 -8.80
N LEU A 9 -7.54 -5.22 -9.85
CA LEU A 9 -8.08 -6.59 -9.71
C LEU A 9 -7.07 -7.53 -9.06
N LYS A 10 -5.77 -7.33 -9.31
CA LYS A 10 -4.71 -8.07 -8.59
C LYS A 10 -4.74 -7.76 -7.10
N THR A 11 -5.00 -6.51 -6.69
CA THR A 11 -5.14 -6.16 -5.27
C THR A 11 -6.34 -6.82 -4.62
N ILE A 12 -7.47 -6.95 -5.34
CA ILE A 12 -8.61 -7.73 -4.85
C ILE A 12 -8.21 -9.20 -4.68
N ALA A 13 -7.47 -9.78 -5.63
CA ALA A 13 -6.97 -11.15 -5.51
C ALA A 13 -5.99 -11.33 -4.33
N ILE A 14 -5.16 -10.33 -4.04
CA ILE A 14 -4.30 -10.32 -2.84
C ILE A 14 -5.15 -10.32 -1.56
N CYS A 15 -6.22 -9.53 -1.52
CA CYS A 15 -7.17 -9.52 -0.40
C CYS A 15 -7.85 -10.89 -0.24
N GLU A 16 -8.34 -11.46 -1.35
CA GLU A 16 -8.96 -12.78 -1.36
C GLU A 16 -8.03 -13.87 -0.85
N TYR A 17 -6.80 -13.92 -1.37
CA TYR A 17 -5.81 -14.90 -0.95
C TYR A 17 -5.45 -14.75 0.53
N GLY A 18 -5.21 -13.51 0.97
CA GLY A 18 -4.89 -13.22 2.37
C GLY A 18 -5.99 -13.62 3.34
N VAL A 19 -7.26 -13.38 2.99
CA VAL A 19 -8.41 -13.68 3.83
C VAL A 19 -8.79 -15.17 3.77
N ARG A 20 -9.05 -15.70 2.57
CA ARG A 20 -9.65 -17.02 2.39
C ARG A 20 -8.65 -18.16 2.43
N VAL A 21 -7.42 -17.94 1.97
CA VAL A 21 -6.42 -19.02 1.85
C VAL A 21 -5.48 -19.01 3.04
N VAL A 22 -4.94 -17.84 3.40
CA VAL A 22 -3.96 -17.72 4.50
C VAL A 22 -4.63 -17.48 5.85
N SER A 23 -5.84 -16.91 5.88
CA SER A 23 -6.45 -16.36 7.09
C SER A 23 -5.50 -15.40 7.83
N ALA A 24 -4.80 -14.58 7.05
CA ALA A 24 -3.80 -13.64 7.54
C ALA A 24 -4.43 -12.55 8.39
N ARG A 25 -3.78 -12.20 9.51
CA ARG A 25 -4.25 -11.11 10.39
C ARG A 25 -3.98 -9.72 9.81
N TYR A 26 -2.90 -9.62 9.03
CA TYR A 26 -2.46 -8.43 8.33
C TYR A 26 -1.96 -8.84 6.94
N ILE A 27 -2.17 -7.99 5.95
CA ILE A 27 -1.77 -8.21 4.57
C ILE A 27 -0.91 -7.03 4.16
N MET A 28 0.31 -7.30 3.71
CA MET A 28 1.18 -6.30 3.10
C MET A 28 1.17 -6.49 1.59
N LYS A 29 0.91 -5.39 0.87
CA LYS A 29 1.16 -5.30 -0.58
C LYS A 29 2.44 -4.49 -0.77
N CYS A 30 3.25 -4.89 -1.74
CA CYS A 30 4.38 -4.11 -2.22
C CYS A 30 4.64 -4.40 -3.70
N ASP A 31 5.37 -3.50 -4.36
CA ASP A 31 5.83 -3.70 -5.74
C ASP A 31 7.08 -4.61 -5.76
N ASP A 32 7.36 -5.24 -6.90
CA ASP A 32 8.47 -6.18 -7.06
C ASP A 32 9.86 -5.52 -7.13
N ASP A 33 9.90 -4.20 -7.27
CA ASP A 33 11.07 -3.34 -7.16
C ASP A 33 11.17 -2.63 -5.79
N THR A 34 10.42 -3.12 -4.79
CA THR A 34 10.45 -2.60 -3.42
C THR A 34 11.14 -3.57 -2.45
N PHE A 35 12.27 -3.14 -1.87
CA PHE A 35 12.92 -3.87 -0.78
C PHE A 35 12.25 -3.55 0.56
N VAL A 36 11.91 -4.58 1.35
CA VAL A 36 11.15 -4.44 2.60
C VAL A 36 11.97 -4.90 3.81
N ARG A 37 12.06 -4.05 4.84
CA ARG A 37 12.53 -4.44 6.18
C ARG A 37 11.38 -5.00 6.99
N LEU A 38 11.09 -6.29 6.80
CA LEU A 38 9.93 -6.97 7.38
C LEU A 38 9.81 -6.81 8.90
N GLU A 39 10.90 -7.01 9.65
CA GLU A 39 10.87 -6.86 11.12
C GLU A 39 10.42 -5.46 11.55
N SER A 40 10.89 -4.42 10.87
CA SER A 40 10.55 -3.04 11.19
C SER A 40 9.11 -2.69 10.84
N VAL A 41 8.60 -3.24 9.73
CA VAL A 41 7.17 -3.14 9.39
C VAL A 41 6.31 -3.86 10.43
N MET A 42 6.72 -5.07 10.84
CA MET A 42 6.02 -5.84 11.87
C MET A 42 6.01 -5.13 13.23
N ASP A 43 7.08 -4.44 13.58
CA ASP A 43 7.12 -3.64 14.82
C ASP A 43 6.15 -2.46 14.78
N GLU A 44 5.96 -1.80 13.63
CA GLU A 44 4.89 -0.80 13.48
C GLU A 44 3.50 -1.39 13.64
N VAL A 45 3.26 -2.57 13.06
CA VAL A 45 1.99 -3.28 13.20
C VAL A 45 1.71 -3.64 14.67
N LYS A 46 2.72 -4.14 15.39
CA LYS A 46 2.61 -4.55 16.81
C LYS A 46 2.35 -3.38 17.77
N LYS A 47 2.70 -2.15 17.40
CA LYS A 47 2.37 -0.95 18.20
C LYS A 47 0.87 -0.67 18.25
N ILE A 48 0.11 -1.22 17.30
CA ILE A 48 -1.34 -1.03 17.24
C ILE A 48 -2.02 -2.10 18.10
N ARG A 49 -2.89 -1.66 19.02
CA ARG A 49 -3.65 -2.57 19.90
C ARG A 49 -4.39 -3.63 19.08
N ASN A 50 -4.24 -4.89 19.48
CA ASN A 50 -4.95 -6.02 18.90
C ASN A 50 -6.45 -5.73 18.70
N GLY A 51 -6.96 -6.06 17.51
CA GLY A 51 -8.37 -5.89 17.16
C GLY A 51 -8.76 -4.50 16.66
N ARG A 52 -7.82 -3.58 16.43
CA ARG A 52 -8.08 -2.36 15.66
C ARG A 52 -7.84 -2.62 14.17
N SER A 53 -8.72 -2.07 13.34
CA SER A 53 -8.51 -2.01 11.89
C SER A 53 -7.40 -1.02 11.60
N LEU A 54 -6.45 -1.35 10.73
CA LEU A 54 -5.27 -0.53 10.45
C LEU A 54 -4.99 -0.41 8.96
N TYR A 55 -4.45 0.75 8.59
CA TYR A 55 -3.88 1.03 7.29
C TYR A 55 -2.57 1.78 7.52
N ILE A 56 -1.44 1.18 7.12
CA ILE A 56 -0.09 1.69 7.38
C ILE A 56 0.65 1.86 6.06
N GLY A 57 1.35 2.98 5.90
CA GLY A 57 2.17 3.25 4.72
C GLY A 57 2.61 4.71 4.66
N ASN A 58 3.07 5.14 3.48
CA ASN A 58 3.31 6.54 3.22
C ASN A 58 2.02 7.20 2.73
N MET A 59 1.22 7.74 3.65
CA MET A 59 -0.11 8.30 3.37
C MET A 59 -0.03 9.63 2.62
N ASN A 60 -0.82 9.76 1.56
CA ASN A 60 -1.16 11.02 0.91
C ASN A 60 -2.44 11.59 1.53
N TYR A 61 -2.41 12.88 1.83
CA TYR A 61 -3.54 13.64 2.35
C TYR A 61 -3.84 14.77 1.36
N HIS A 62 -5.12 15.01 1.06
CA HIS A 62 -5.57 16.09 0.17
C HIS A 62 -4.85 16.08 -1.19
N HIS A 63 -4.55 14.88 -1.71
CA HIS A 63 -3.89 14.76 -3.01
C HIS A 63 -4.90 15.00 -4.13
N LYS A 64 -4.61 15.98 -4.98
CA LYS A 64 -5.47 16.34 -6.11
C LYS A 64 -5.16 15.48 -7.33
N PRO A 65 -6.18 14.99 -8.05
CA PRO A 65 -6.01 14.33 -9.34
C PRO A 65 -5.18 15.20 -10.30
N LEU A 66 -4.11 14.65 -10.85
CA LEU A 66 -3.41 15.32 -11.95
C LEU A 66 -4.35 15.39 -13.15
N ARG A 67 -4.49 16.56 -13.76
CA ARG A 67 -5.35 16.75 -14.95
C ARG A 67 -4.58 16.65 -16.27
N ASN A 68 -3.27 16.41 -16.20
CA ASN A 68 -2.38 16.23 -17.34
C ASN A 68 -1.23 15.26 -17.00
N GLY A 69 -0.51 14.83 -18.03
CA GLY A 69 0.62 13.89 -17.90
C GLY A 69 0.20 12.41 -17.87
N LYS A 70 1.15 11.54 -17.54
CA LYS A 70 0.99 10.07 -17.58
C LYS A 70 -0.18 9.58 -16.71
N TRP A 71 -0.38 10.22 -15.56
CA TRP A 71 -1.38 9.84 -14.55
C TRP A 71 -2.59 10.77 -14.58
N ALA A 72 -2.87 11.39 -15.72
CA ALA A 72 -3.99 12.30 -15.86
C ALA A 72 -5.33 11.60 -15.57
N VAL A 73 -6.20 12.30 -14.85
CA VAL A 73 -7.56 11.88 -14.53
C VAL A 73 -8.51 12.99 -14.91
N THR A 74 -9.46 12.69 -15.80
CA THR A 74 -10.42 13.70 -16.27
C THR A 74 -11.46 14.02 -15.20
N TYR A 75 -12.20 15.11 -15.36
CA TYR A 75 -13.30 15.45 -14.45
C TYR A 75 -14.47 14.46 -14.57
N GLU A 76 -14.63 13.82 -15.72
CA GLU A 76 -15.60 12.74 -15.91
C GLU A 76 -15.21 11.48 -15.11
N GLU A 77 -13.91 11.17 -15.03
CA GLU A 77 -13.41 10.04 -14.23
C GLU A 77 -13.46 10.33 -12.72
N TRP A 78 -13.13 11.57 -12.33
CA TRP A 78 -13.09 12.01 -10.94
C TRP A 78 -13.50 13.50 -10.82
N PRO A 79 -14.79 13.77 -10.52
CA PRO A 79 -15.30 15.13 -10.43
C PRO A 79 -14.88 15.84 -9.13
N GLU A 80 -14.51 15.11 -8.08
CA GLU A 80 -14.12 15.69 -6.80
C GLU A 80 -12.74 16.37 -6.86
N GLU A 81 -12.47 17.27 -5.91
CA GLU A 81 -11.20 18.02 -5.85
C GLU A 81 -10.01 17.18 -5.38
N ASP A 82 -10.25 16.34 -4.38
CA ASP A 82 -9.23 15.54 -3.70
C ASP A 82 -9.55 14.05 -3.82
N TYR A 83 -8.52 13.21 -3.82
CA TYR A 83 -8.64 11.79 -3.51
C TYR A 83 -8.85 11.57 -2.00
N PRO A 84 -9.46 10.44 -1.60
CA PRO A 84 -9.46 10.02 -0.19
C PRO A 84 -8.04 9.76 0.31
N ILE A 85 -7.86 9.62 1.63
CA ILE A 85 -6.54 9.28 2.19
C ILE A 85 -6.11 7.90 1.68
N TYR A 86 -4.92 7.83 1.07
CA TYR A 86 -4.38 6.57 0.55
C TYR A 86 -2.87 6.47 0.77
N ALA A 87 -2.36 5.26 1.00
CA ALA A 87 -0.93 5.00 1.06
C ALA A 87 -0.35 4.88 -0.35
N ASN A 88 0.86 5.40 -0.59
CA ASN A 88 1.54 5.26 -1.87
C ASN A 88 1.73 3.78 -2.28
N GLY A 89 1.56 3.50 -3.58
CA GLY A 89 1.61 2.17 -4.18
C GLY A 89 2.81 1.26 -3.82
N PRO A 90 4.05 1.75 -3.64
CA PRO A 90 5.21 0.88 -3.44
C PRO A 90 5.12 -0.06 -2.24
N GLY A 91 4.38 0.32 -1.19
CA GLY A 91 4.09 -0.62 -0.12
C GLY A 91 3.22 -0.07 0.99
N TYR A 92 2.29 -0.91 1.44
CA TYR A 92 1.39 -0.60 2.55
C TYR A 92 0.88 -1.89 3.22
N VAL A 93 0.35 -1.75 4.43
CA VAL A 93 -0.24 -2.85 5.22
C VAL A 93 -1.68 -2.54 5.58
N ILE A 94 -2.57 -3.50 5.40
CA ILE A 94 -3.97 -3.45 5.86
C ILE A 94 -4.27 -4.59 6.83
N SER A 95 -5.23 -4.38 7.73
CA SER A 95 -5.79 -5.46 8.56
C SER A 95 -6.74 -6.37 7.78
N SER A 96 -6.87 -7.61 8.25
CA SER A 96 -7.72 -8.63 7.62
C SER A 96 -9.19 -8.23 7.47
N ASP A 97 -9.74 -7.48 8.44
CA ASP A 97 -11.14 -7.03 8.41
C ASP A 97 -11.43 -5.98 7.33
N ILE A 98 -10.45 -5.14 7.01
CA ILE A 98 -10.52 -4.24 5.84
C ILE A 98 -10.52 -5.07 4.56
N ALA A 99 -9.60 -6.02 4.43
CA ALA A 99 -9.50 -6.88 3.26
C ALA A 99 -10.76 -7.73 3.04
N ASP A 100 -11.34 -8.27 4.10
CA ASP A 100 -12.59 -9.05 4.07
C ASP A 100 -13.79 -8.17 3.67
N SER A 101 -13.85 -6.93 4.16
CA SER A 101 -14.87 -5.97 3.72
C SER A 101 -14.73 -5.63 2.24
N ILE A 102 -13.50 -5.40 1.74
CA ILE A 102 -13.23 -5.15 0.32
C ILE A 102 -13.73 -6.33 -0.52
N LEU A 103 -13.38 -7.55 -0.12
CA LEU A 103 -13.80 -8.76 -0.83
C LEU A 103 -15.32 -8.93 -0.81
N SER A 104 -15.95 -8.68 0.33
CA SER A 104 -17.40 -8.72 0.48
C SER A 104 -18.09 -7.70 -0.43
N GLU A 105 -17.58 -6.47 -0.51
CA GLU A 105 -18.13 -5.45 -1.43
C GLU A 105 -17.92 -5.81 -2.89
N PHE A 106 -16.77 -6.39 -3.25
CA PHE A 106 -16.48 -6.83 -4.61
C PHE A 106 -17.42 -7.95 -5.06
N VAL A 107 -17.58 -9.00 -4.25
CA VAL A 107 -18.48 -10.14 -4.55
C VAL A 107 -19.93 -9.69 -4.69
N ASN A 108 -20.34 -8.68 -3.92
CA ASN A 108 -21.70 -8.12 -3.99
C ASN A 108 -21.86 -7.04 -5.08
N HIS A 109 -20.86 -6.82 -5.94
CA HIS A 109 -20.85 -5.79 -6.98
C HIS A 109 -21.11 -4.37 -6.47
N LYS A 110 -20.69 -4.08 -5.23
CA LYS A 110 -20.87 -2.77 -4.57
C LYS A 110 -19.61 -1.90 -4.58
N ILE A 111 -18.48 -2.47 -4.95
CA ILE A 111 -17.19 -1.78 -4.90
C ILE A 111 -17.01 -0.87 -6.14
N ARG A 112 -16.49 0.34 -5.94
CA ARG A 112 -16.07 1.21 -7.04
C ARG A 112 -14.61 0.88 -7.37
N LEU A 113 -14.34 0.49 -8.61
CA LEU A 113 -12.98 0.30 -9.12
C LEU A 113 -12.47 1.60 -9.73
N PHE A 114 -11.18 1.86 -9.57
CA PHE A 114 -10.51 2.98 -10.20
C PHE A 114 -9.14 2.55 -10.74
N LYS A 115 -8.67 3.20 -11.81
CA LYS A 115 -7.47 2.76 -12.55
C LYS A 115 -6.18 2.77 -11.70
N MET A 116 -6.10 3.68 -10.74
CA MET A 116 -4.99 3.73 -9.77
C MET A 116 -5.35 2.87 -8.58
N GLU A 117 -4.55 1.83 -8.36
CA GLU A 117 -4.80 0.80 -7.36
C GLU A 117 -4.67 1.32 -5.93
N ASP A 118 -3.68 2.15 -5.67
CA ASP A 118 -3.44 2.76 -4.37
C ASP A 118 -4.56 3.73 -3.97
N VAL A 119 -5.03 4.55 -4.93
CA VAL A 119 -6.23 5.39 -4.77
C VAL A 119 -7.47 4.52 -4.54
N SER A 120 -7.63 3.41 -5.27
CA SER A 120 -8.74 2.47 -5.05
C SER A 120 -8.74 1.90 -3.63
N MET A 121 -7.58 1.47 -3.13
CA MET A 121 -7.43 1.02 -1.74
C MET A 121 -7.84 2.13 -0.76
N GLY A 122 -7.43 3.38 -1.00
CA GLY A 122 -7.85 4.54 -0.19
C GLY A 122 -9.38 4.71 -0.14
N MET A 123 -10.05 4.64 -1.30
CA MET A 123 -11.51 4.72 -1.40
C MET A 123 -12.20 3.62 -0.59
N TRP A 124 -11.70 2.39 -0.69
CA TRP A 124 -12.32 1.25 0.00
C TRP A 124 -12.10 1.33 1.51
N VAL A 125 -10.91 1.74 1.95
CA VAL A 125 -10.61 1.95 3.38
C VAL A 125 -11.43 3.10 3.95
N GLU A 126 -11.60 4.21 3.22
CA GLU A 126 -12.46 5.32 3.65
C GLU A 126 -13.91 4.87 3.83
N ARG A 127 -14.43 4.08 2.88
CA ARG A 127 -15.78 3.51 3.01
C ARG A 127 -15.91 2.60 4.23
N PHE A 128 -14.93 1.72 4.46
CA PHE A 128 -14.90 0.89 5.66
C PHE A 128 -14.82 1.73 6.94
N ASN A 129 -14.04 2.81 6.94
CA ASN A 129 -13.86 3.71 8.07
C ASN A 129 -15.18 4.36 8.54
N ASN A 130 -16.15 4.55 7.64
CA ASN A 130 -17.50 5.02 7.98
C ASN A 130 -18.32 4.00 8.78
N THR A 131 -17.93 2.72 8.76
CA THR A 131 -18.59 1.64 9.51
C THR A 131 -17.83 1.30 10.80
N ARG A 132 -16.49 1.34 10.75
CA ARG A 132 -15.61 1.02 11.87
C ARG A 132 -14.32 1.85 11.79
N PRO A 133 -13.93 2.55 12.86
CA PRO A 133 -12.75 3.41 12.83
C PRO A 133 -11.46 2.67 12.43
N VAL A 134 -10.77 3.20 11.42
CA VAL A 134 -9.47 2.74 10.92
C VAL A 134 -8.37 3.58 11.53
N LYS A 135 -7.32 2.91 12.02
CA LYS A 135 -6.08 3.58 12.42
C LYS A 135 -5.17 3.73 11.22
N TYR A 136 -5.13 4.95 10.67
CA TYR A 136 -4.12 5.34 9.68
C TYR A 136 -2.78 5.59 10.39
N VAL A 137 -1.69 5.04 9.84
CA VAL A 137 -0.31 5.28 10.28
C VAL A 137 0.51 5.73 9.09
N HIS A 138 0.88 7.00 9.09
CA HIS A 138 1.76 7.60 8.10
C HIS A 138 3.22 7.46 8.52
N SER A 139 4.07 7.01 7.61
CA SER A 139 5.52 7.04 7.79
C SER A 139 6.25 7.23 6.46
N ILE A 140 7.09 8.26 6.40
CA ILE A 140 7.99 8.51 5.25
C ILE A 140 9.03 7.40 5.03
N LYS A 141 9.24 6.54 6.04
CA LYS A 141 10.12 5.37 5.95
C LYS A 141 9.58 4.31 5.00
N PHE A 142 8.28 4.34 4.67
CA PHE A 142 7.81 3.72 3.44
C PHE A 142 8.26 4.58 2.26
N CYS A 143 9.54 4.45 1.87
CA CYS A 143 10.17 5.35 0.92
C CYS A 143 9.71 5.04 -0.51
N GLN A 144 9.07 6.00 -1.15
CA GLN A 144 8.49 5.84 -2.49
C GLN A 144 9.42 6.25 -3.64
N PHE A 145 10.52 6.96 -3.35
CA PHE A 145 11.36 7.62 -4.37
C PHE A 145 12.80 7.09 -4.42
N GLY A 146 13.04 5.89 -3.90
CA GLY A 146 14.37 5.30 -3.80
C GLY A 146 14.60 4.73 -2.41
N CYS A 147 15.61 5.26 -1.72
CA CYS A 147 15.97 4.82 -0.38
C CYS A 147 16.34 6.02 0.50
N ILE A 148 15.93 5.97 1.77
CA ILE A 148 16.42 6.83 2.85
C ILE A 148 16.98 5.95 3.97
N ASP A 149 17.99 6.41 4.71
CA ASP A 149 18.50 5.62 5.83
C ASP A 149 17.41 5.36 6.88
N ASP A 150 17.49 4.18 7.51
CA ASP A 150 16.46 3.64 8.41
C ASP A 150 15.06 3.51 7.77
N TYR A 151 15.01 3.22 6.46
CA TYR A 151 13.78 2.91 5.71
C TYR A 151 13.00 1.70 6.28
N TYR A 152 11.69 1.66 6.08
CA TYR A 152 10.85 0.46 6.21
C TYR A 152 10.73 -0.23 4.86
N THR A 153 10.54 0.56 3.80
CA THR A 153 10.62 0.11 2.42
C THR A 153 11.54 1.03 1.62
N ALA A 154 12.25 0.47 0.63
CA ALA A 154 13.00 1.21 -0.35
C ALA A 154 12.49 0.81 -1.74
N HIS A 155 11.89 1.74 -2.48
CA HIS A 155 11.31 1.54 -3.80
C HIS A 155 12.33 1.78 -4.93
N TYR A 156 12.03 1.37 -6.17
CA TYR A 156 12.91 1.50 -7.33
C TYR A 156 14.29 0.84 -7.13
N GLN A 157 14.31 -0.33 -6.48
CA GLN A 157 15.53 -1.09 -6.24
C GLN A 157 15.70 -2.16 -7.31
N SER A 158 16.78 -2.08 -8.07
CA SER A 158 17.21 -3.17 -8.94
C SER A 158 17.56 -4.43 -8.12
N PRO A 159 17.56 -5.63 -8.74
CA PRO A 159 17.94 -6.86 -8.04
C PRO A 159 19.32 -6.77 -7.33
N ARG A 160 20.30 -6.08 -7.94
CA ARG A 160 21.62 -5.86 -7.33
C ARG A 160 21.56 -4.94 -6.11
N GLN A 161 20.73 -3.91 -6.15
CA GLN A 161 20.49 -3.04 -5.00
C GLN A 161 19.79 -3.80 -3.87
N MET A 162 18.79 -4.63 -4.19
CA MET A 162 18.12 -5.46 -3.18
C MET A 162 19.10 -6.40 -2.45
N LEU A 163 20.02 -7.05 -3.18
CA LEU A 163 21.07 -7.87 -2.57
C LEU A 163 22.01 -7.04 -1.69
N CYS A 164 22.39 -5.84 -2.13
CA CYS A 164 23.21 -4.94 -1.34
C CYS A 164 22.50 -4.50 -0.05
N LEU A 165 21.22 -4.12 -0.13
CA LEU A 165 20.40 -3.73 1.00
C LEU A 165 20.27 -4.90 1.99
N TRP A 166 20.08 -6.12 1.48
CA TRP A 166 20.05 -7.33 2.29
C TRP A 166 21.36 -7.56 3.05
N HIS A 167 22.50 -7.48 2.37
CA HIS A 167 23.81 -7.66 3.01
C HIS A 167 24.09 -6.60 4.09
N LYS A 168 23.71 -5.33 3.83
CA LYS A 168 23.83 -4.26 4.83
C LYS A 168 22.92 -4.53 6.04
N LEU A 169 21.70 -4.98 5.80
CA LEU A 169 20.75 -5.34 6.86
C LEU A 169 21.29 -6.49 7.72
N GLN A 170 21.86 -7.54 7.11
CA GLN A 170 22.51 -8.64 7.83
C GLN A 170 23.71 -8.17 8.68
N ALA A 171 24.40 -7.11 8.25
CA ALA A 171 25.46 -6.46 9.02
C ALA A 171 24.93 -5.45 10.07
N GLY A 172 23.61 -5.42 10.31
CA GLY A 172 22.97 -4.53 11.29
C GLY A 172 22.83 -3.08 10.83
N LYS A 173 22.97 -2.80 9.53
CA LYS A 173 22.95 -1.44 8.96
C LYS A 173 21.74 -1.25 8.05
N ALA A 174 20.77 -0.44 8.47
CA ALA A 174 19.67 0.01 7.63
C ALA A 174 20.09 1.24 6.81
N GLN A 175 21.00 1.05 5.85
CA GLN A 175 21.58 2.14 5.06
C GLN A 175 21.42 1.91 3.57
N CYS A 176 21.21 2.99 2.83
CA CYS A 176 21.04 2.91 1.38
C CYS A 176 22.30 2.44 0.65
N CYS A 177 22.10 1.76 -0.47
CA CYS A 177 23.19 1.33 -1.33
C CYS A 177 23.61 2.48 -2.26
N ASN A 178 24.93 2.65 -2.42
CA ASN A 178 25.46 3.63 -3.35
C ASN A 178 25.18 3.17 -4.79
N MET A 179 24.74 4.10 -5.65
CA MET A 179 24.55 3.86 -7.08
C MET A 179 25.88 3.90 -7.85
N ARG A 180 26.88 3.11 -7.44
CA ARG A 180 28.13 2.96 -8.21
C ARG A 180 28.00 1.87 -9.27
#